data_AF-A0A2G6F4G4-F1
#
_entry.id   AF-A0A2G6F4G4-F1
#
_cell.length_a   1.000
_cell.length_b   1.000
_cell.length_c   1.000
_cell.angle_alpha   90.00
_cell.angle_beta   90.00
_cell.angle_gamma   90.00
#
_symmetry.space_group_name_H-M   'P 1'
#
loop_
_entity.id
_entity.type
_entity.pdbx_description
1 polymer ?
#
loop_
_entity_poly.entity_id
_entity_poly.type
_entity_poly.pdbx_seq_one_letter_code
_entity_poly.pdbx_strand_id
1 'polypeptide(L)'
;MKKLQFILTLFLLLLSVTVLAQKIEYNGKEYHVKKDKIFLDGVDVTTSLNDAERTAIKTTLAEKLAREKKLKEAEEAQKKAEKKQKKAEKSQKKAEKKLKKRENAQKALEKSQKKHKKDMAKYEKLKRKGKLSPEDEGKWLKKLEKQKEKIVNCFQDGKYAQRSASQQSVVRIFQRI
;
A
#
# COMPACT_ATOMS: atom_id res chain seq x y z
N MET A 1 5.15 14.10 -35.24
CA MET A 1 5.46 13.63 -33.87
C MET A 1 5.80 12.14 -33.80
N LYS A 2 5.06 11.24 -34.45
CA LYS A 2 5.35 9.78 -34.46
C LYS A 2 6.74 9.41 -35.01
N LYS A 3 7.22 10.12 -36.05
CA LYS A 3 8.56 9.91 -36.65
C LYS A 3 9.71 10.27 -35.69
N LEU A 4 9.54 11.33 -34.90
CA LEU A 4 10.53 11.76 -33.90
C LEU A 4 10.59 10.80 -32.71
N GLN A 5 9.43 10.28 -32.28
CA GLN A 5 9.37 9.22 -31.27
C GLN A 5 10.05 7.93 -31.76
N PHE A 6 9.88 7.58 -33.04
CA PHE A 6 10.54 6.40 -33.64
C PHE A 6 12.07 6.55 -33.66
N ILE A 7 12.59 7.73 -34.04
CA ILE A 7 14.03 8.02 -34.05
C ILE A 7 14.61 7.97 -32.63
N LEU A 8 13.91 8.53 -31.63
CA LEU A 8 14.34 8.50 -30.24
C LEU A 8 14.39 7.07 -29.68
N THR A 9 13.40 6.24 -30.05
CA THR A 9 13.35 4.83 -29.62
C THR A 9 14.46 4.01 -30.29
N LEU A 10 14.76 4.29 -31.56
CA LEU A 10 15.86 3.64 -32.30
C LEU A 10 17.24 4.03 -31.73
N PHE A 11 17.41 5.29 -31.36
CA PHE A 11 18.64 5.79 -30.73
C PHE A 11 18.84 5.18 -29.32
N LEU A 12 17.77 5.05 -28.54
CA LEU A 12 17.82 4.39 -27.23
C LEU A 12 18.14 2.89 -27.33
N LEU A 13 17.69 2.23 -28.40
CA LEU A 13 18.03 0.83 -28.69
C LEU A 13 19.52 0.66 -29.07
N LEU A 14 20.08 1.59 -29.85
CA LEU A 14 21.50 1.61 -30.24
C LEU A 14 22.46 1.85 -29.05
N LEU A 15 22.03 2.60 -28.04
CA LEU A 15 22.82 2.83 -26.81
C LEU A 15 22.91 1.62 -25.87
N SER A 16 22.08 0.58 -26.08
CA SER A 16 21.99 -0.57 -25.16
C SER A 16 23.09 -1.63 -25.34
N VAL A 17 23.98 -1.48 -26.34
CA VAL A 17 25.11 -2.40 -26.59
C VAL A 17 26.41 -1.87 -25.96
N THR A 18 26.38 -1.51 -24.68
CA THR A 18 27.64 -1.25 -23.95
C THR A 18 28.26 -2.57 -23.52
N VAL A 19 29.43 -2.87 -24.09
CA VAL A 19 30.24 -4.07 -23.81
C VAL A 19 30.41 -4.25 -22.30
N LEU A 20 29.91 -5.37 -21.77
CA LEU A 20 30.10 -5.82 -20.40
C LEU A 20 31.55 -6.30 -20.20
N ALA A 21 32.52 -5.37 -20.17
CA ALA A 21 33.88 -5.70 -19.76
C ALA A 21 33.90 -5.84 -18.23
N GLN A 22 34.14 -7.05 -17.74
CA GLN A 22 34.14 -7.33 -16.31
C GLN A 22 35.54 -7.11 -15.75
N LYS A 23 35.69 -6.07 -14.93
CA LYS A 23 36.92 -5.72 -14.24
C LYS A 23 37.17 -6.67 -13.08
N ILE A 24 38.38 -7.19 -12.96
CA ILE A 24 38.79 -8.03 -11.84
C ILE A 24 40.23 -7.76 -11.43
N GLU A 25 40.45 -7.65 -10.14
CA GLU A 25 41.77 -7.51 -9.55
C GLU A 25 42.30 -8.89 -9.17
N TYR A 26 43.51 -9.22 -9.65
CA TYR A 26 44.22 -10.46 -9.33
C TYR A 26 45.71 -10.14 -9.20
N ASN A 27 46.34 -10.52 -8.08
CA ASN A 27 47.75 -10.21 -7.77
C ASN A 27 48.10 -8.71 -7.92
N GLY A 28 47.21 -7.80 -7.50
CA GLY A 28 47.41 -6.35 -7.55
C GLY A 28 47.35 -5.71 -8.95
N LYS A 29 46.96 -6.48 -9.98
CA LYS A 29 46.75 -6.00 -11.35
C LYS A 29 45.28 -6.06 -11.73
N GLU A 30 44.78 -5.04 -12.45
CA GLU A 30 43.41 -4.97 -12.93
C GLU A 30 43.29 -5.59 -14.32
N TYR A 31 42.59 -6.72 -14.41
CA TYR A 31 42.28 -7.40 -15.65
C TYR A 31 40.86 -7.12 -16.11
N HIS A 32 40.67 -6.98 -17.42
CA HIS A 32 39.35 -6.92 -18.05
C HIS A 32 39.06 -8.27 -18.72
N VAL A 33 38.06 -8.98 -18.22
CA VAL A 33 37.62 -10.24 -18.82
C VAL A 33 36.48 -9.96 -19.80
N LYS A 34 36.66 -10.36 -21.06
CA LYS A 34 35.62 -10.29 -22.11
C LYS A 34 35.46 -11.67 -22.73
N LYS A 35 34.37 -12.35 -22.39
CA LYS A 35 34.10 -13.74 -22.79
C LYS A 35 35.24 -14.67 -22.32
N ASP A 36 36.14 -15.02 -23.23
CA ASP A 36 37.23 -15.96 -23.00
C ASP A 36 38.62 -15.30 -22.99
N LYS A 37 38.68 -14.01 -23.36
CA LYS A 37 39.91 -13.23 -23.43
C LYS A 37 40.12 -12.40 -22.15
N ILE A 38 41.37 -12.35 -21.71
CA ILE A 38 41.82 -11.59 -20.55
C ILE A 38 42.71 -10.45 -21.06
N PHE A 39 42.32 -9.22 -20.75
CA PHE A 39 43.07 -8.02 -21.15
C PHE A 39 43.70 -7.37 -19.92
N LEU A 40 44.95 -6.91 -20.06
CA LEU A 40 45.64 -6.07 -19.09
C LEU A 40 46.00 -4.76 -19.80
N ASP A 41 45.57 -3.62 -19.28
CA ASP A 41 45.81 -2.29 -19.89
C ASP A 41 45.42 -2.19 -21.39
N GLY A 42 44.41 -2.96 -21.80
CA GLY A 42 43.92 -2.99 -23.19
C GLY A 42 44.66 -3.97 -24.11
N VAL A 43 45.73 -4.63 -23.65
CA VAL A 43 46.48 -5.65 -24.39
C VAL A 43 45.93 -7.04 -24.06
N ASP A 44 45.70 -7.87 -25.08
CA ASP A 44 45.28 -9.27 -24.90
C ASP A 44 46.46 -10.09 -24.33
N VAL A 45 46.36 -10.47 -23.07
CA VAL A 45 47.39 -11.27 -22.36
C VAL A 45 46.97 -12.72 -22.19
N THR A 46 45.93 -13.16 -22.90
CA THR A 46 45.34 -14.50 -22.72
C THR A 46 46.37 -15.61 -22.95
N THR A 47 47.22 -15.50 -23.97
CA THR A 47 48.24 -16.52 -24.30
C THR A 47 49.50 -16.43 -23.45
N SER A 48 49.76 -15.27 -22.84
CA SER A 48 50.93 -15.02 -21.99
C SER A 48 50.72 -15.45 -20.53
N LEU A 49 49.46 -15.56 -20.11
CA LEU A 49 49.08 -16.06 -18.78
C LEU A 49 49.14 -17.60 -18.73
N ASN A 50 49.57 -18.14 -17.60
CA ASN A 50 49.55 -19.57 -17.35
C ASN A 50 48.10 -20.10 -17.24
N ASP A 51 47.86 -21.36 -17.60
CA ASP A 51 46.53 -22.01 -17.52
C ASP A 51 45.90 -21.90 -16.12
N ALA A 52 46.74 -22.04 -15.08
CA ALA A 52 46.33 -21.89 -13.69
C ALA A 52 45.85 -20.47 -13.38
N GLU A 53 46.55 -19.44 -13.86
CA GLU A 53 46.20 -18.03 -13.63
C GLU A 53 44.93 -17.64 -14.38
N ARG A 54 44.77 -18.08 -15.63
CA ARG A 54 43.53 -17.87 -16.40
C ARG A 54 42.32 -18.45 -15.67
N THR A 55 42.47 -19.66 -15.15
CA THR A 55 41.41 -20.36 -14.42
C THR A 55 41.08 -19.67 -13.10
N ALA A 56 42.10 -19.22 -12.36
CA ALA A 56 41.92 -18.47 -11.13
C ALA A 56 41.15 -17.15 -11.38
N ILE A 57 41.55 -16.37 -12.39
CA ILE A 57 40.90 -15.10 -12.76
C ILE A 57 39.42 -15.33 -13.13
N LYS A 58 39.11 -16.34 -13.95
CA LYS A 58 37.72 -16.68 -14.31
C LYS A 58 36.89 -17.14 -13.10
N THR A 59 37.49 -17.93 -12.22
CA THR A 59 36.82 -18.44 -11.00
C THR A 59 36.50 -17.31 -10.04
N THR A 60 37.44 -16.40 -9.77
CA THR A 60 37.22 -15.24 -8.89
C THR A 60 36.13 -14.32 -9.46
N LEU A 61 36.07 -14.16 -10.79
CA LEU A 61 35.02 -13.38 -11.45
C LEU A 61 33.65 -14.04 -11.32
N ALA A 62 33.56 -15.35 -11.54
CA ALA A 62 32.33 -16.10 -11.36
C ALA A 62 31.83 -16.01 -9.91
N GLU A 63 32.74 -16.08 -8.94
CA GLU A 63 32.42 -15.98 -7.52
C GLU A 63 31.94 -14.57 -7.12
N LYS A 64 32.56 -13.50 -7.65
CA LYS A 64 32.09 -12.12 -7.46
C LYS A 64 30.70 -11.92 -8.04
N LEU A 65 30.46 -12.37 -9.28
CA LEU A 65 29.13 -12.28 -9.92
C LEU A 65 28.07 -13.09 -9.17
N ALA A 66 28.42 -14.29 -8.70
CA ALA A 66 27.51 -15.11 -7.90
C ALA A 66 27.15 -14.43 -6.57
N ARG A 67 28.13 -13.79 -5.90
CA ARG A 67 27.88 -13.00 -4.69
C ARG A 67 27.00 -11.79 -4.96
N GLU A 68 27.27 -11.01 -6.00
CA GLU A 68 26.45 -9.85 -6.36
C GLU A 68 25.02 -10.24 -6.73
N LYS A 69 24.82 -11.35 -7.46
CA LYS A 69 23.48 -11.87 -7.77
C LYS A 69 22.73 -12.25 -6.50
N LYS A 70 23.37 -12.99 -5.59
CA LYS A 70 22.76 -13.36 -4.30
C LYS A 70 22.42 -12.12 -3.46
N LEU A 71 23.27 -11.11 -3.44
CA LEU A 71 23.01 -9.84 -2.74
C LEU A 71 21.83 -9.10 -3.36
N LYS A 72 21.76 -8.99 -4.69
CA LYS A 72 20.63 -8.37 -5.40
C LYS A 72 19.32 -9.12 -5.16
N GLU A 73 19.33 -10.45 -5.22
CA GLU A 73 18.17 -11.28 -4.94
C GLU A 73 17.70 -11.10 -3.48
N ALA A 74 18.64 -11.08 -2.53
CA ALA A 74 18.33 -10.83 -1.13
C ALA A 74 17.74 -9.42 -0.90
N GLU A 75 18.30 -8.40 -1.53
CA GLU A 75 17.81 -7.02 -1.44
C GLU A 75 16.43 -6.87 -2.06
N GLU A 76 16.20 -7.49 -3.22
CA GLU A 76 14.87 -7.53 -3.84
C GLU A 76 13.85 -8.27 -2.98
N ALA A 77 14.24 -9.39 -2.37
CA ALA A 77 13.39 -10.14 -1.46
C ALA A 77 13.02 -9.30 -0.23
N GLN A 78 13.98 -8.59 0.37
CA GLN A 78 13.73 -7.67 1.47
C GLN A 78 12.80 -6.53 1.05
N LYS A 79 13.06 -5.88 -0.10
CA LYS A 79 12.20 -4.82 -0.64
C LYS A 79 10.77 -5.32 -0.89
N LYS A 80 10.60 -6.54 -1.39
CA LYS A 80 9.27 -7.17 -1.60
C LYS A 80 8.59 -7.45 -0.25
N ALA A 81 9.33 -7.95 0.74
CA ALA A 81 8.83 -8.21 2.09
C ALA A 81 8.37 -6.91 2.78
N GLU A 82 9.19 -5.86 2.74
CA GLU A 82 8.87 -4.55 3.33
C GLU A 82 7.63 -3.93 2.67
N LYS A 83 7.53 -3.99 1.34
CA LYS A 83 6.32 -3.54 0.61
C LYS A 83 5.08 -4.33 1.03
N LYS A 84 5.20 -5.64 1.25
CA LYS A 84 4.08 -6.48 1.74
C LYS A 84 3.67 -6.08 3.16
N GLN A 85 4.63 -5.91 4.07
CA GLN A 85 4.37 -5.45 5.45
C GLN A 85 3.70 -4.08 5.47
N LYS A 86 4.23 -3.08 4.76
CA LYS A 86 3.62 -1.75 4.65
C LYS A 86 2.19 -1.79 4.10
N LYS A 87 1.89 -2.67 3.14
CA LYS A 87 0.53 -2.85 2.62
C LYS A 87 -0.39 -3.49 3.67
N ALA A 88 0.09 -4.49 4.41
CA ALA A 88 -0.65 -5.13 5.47
C ALA A 88 -0.99 -4.14 6.61
N GLU A 89 0.00 -3.39 7.09
CA GLU A 89 -0.19 -2.39 8.16
C GLU A 89 -1.19 -1.30 7.74
N LYS A 90 -1.07 -0.76 6.51
CA LYS A 90 -2.04 0.20 5.98
C LYS A 90 -3.45 -0.37 5.91
N SER A 91 -3.58 -1.66 5.59
CA SER A 91 -4.88 -2.34 5.55
C SER A 91 -5.46 -2.50 6.95
N GLN A 92 -4.66 -2.94 7.92
CA GLN A 92 -5.07 -3.07 9.33
C GLN A 92 -5.50 -1.72 9.90
N LYS A 93 -4.70 -0.66 9.74
CA LYS A 93 -5.03 0.68 10.22
C LYS A 93 -6.32 1.24 9.61
N LYS A 94 -6.61 0.93 8.34
CA LYS A 94 -7.88 1.28 7.70
C LYS A 94 -9.04 0.49 8.29
N ALA A 95 -8.86 -0.80 8.55
CA ALA A 95 -9.87 -1.65 9.18
C ALA A 95 -10.19 -1.17 10.61
N GLU A 96 -9.17 -0.88 11.42
CA GLU A 96 -9.34 -0.39 12.78
C GLU A 96 -10.07 0.96 12.83
N LYS A 97 -9.66 1.93 12.00
CA LYS A 97 -10.37 3.22 11.89
C LYS A 97 -11.83 3.04 11.51
N LYS A 98 -12.14 2.07 10.65
CA LYS A 98 -13.50 1.76 10.21
C LYS A 98 -14.33 1.13 11.32
N LEU A 99 -13.75 0.21 12.08
CA LEU A 99 -14.37 -0.38 13.27
C LEU A 99 -14.66 0.69 14.32
N LYS A 100 -13.69 1.54 14.64
CA LYS A 100 -13.85 2.64 15.59
C LYS A 100 -14.95 3.62 15.19
N LYS A 101 -15.05 3.96 13.89
CA LYS A 101 -16.16 4.79 13.37
C LYS A 101 -17.52 4.12 13.55
N ARG A 102 -17.62 2.80 13.30
CA ARG A 102 -18.86 2.04 13.50
C ARG A 102 -19.27 1.99 14.96
N GLU A 103 -18.32 1.69 15.85
CA GLU A 103 -18.58 1.65 17.29
C GLU A 103 -19.05 3.02 17.81
N ASN A 104 -18.39 4.10 17.39
CA ASN A 104 -18.80 5.45 17.75
C ASN A 104 -20.21 5.81 17.24
N ALA A 105 -20.54 5.41 16.01
CA ALA A 105 -21.87 5.62 15.44
C ALA A 105 -22.95 4.83 16.20
N GLN A 106 -22.67 3.57 16.56
CA GLN A 106 -23.57 2.76 17.39
C GLN A 106 -23.79 3.38 18.77
N LYS A 107 -22.72 3.80 19.45
CA LYS A 107 -22.81 4.48 20.75
C LYS A 107 -23.61 5.80 20.66
N ALA A 108 -23.45 6.56 19.59
CA ALA A 108 -24.21 7.80 19.38
C ALA A 108 -25.70 7.53 19.16
N LEU A 109 -26.04 6.49 18.39
CA LEU A 109 -27.40 6.06 18.15
C LEU A 109 -28.07 5.56 19.43
N GLU A 110 -27.38 4.71 20.20
CA GLU A 110 -27.88 4.19 21.48
C GLU A 110 -28.16 5.32 22.47
N LYS A 111 -27.24 6.29 22.60
CA LYS A 111 -27.44 7.48 23.45
C LYS A 111 -28.67 8.28 23.02
N SER A 112 -28.85 8.46 21.72
CA SER A 112 -29.99 9.21 21.16
C SER A 112 -31.32 8.48 21.41
N GLN A 113 -31.36 7.16 21.21
CA GLN A 113 -32.52 6.32 21.52
C GLN A 113 -32.85 6.34 23.01
N LYS A 114 -31.85 6.23 23.90
CA LYS A 114 -32.05 6.28 25.35
C LYS A 114 -32.64 7.63 25.78
N LYS A 115 -32.17 8.74 25.19
CA LYS A 115 -32.72 10.07 25.45
C LYS A 115 -34.18 10.20 24.99
N HIS A 116 -34.48 9.75 23.77
CA HIS A 116 -35.85 9.74 23.25
C HIS A 116 -36.78 8.89 24.12
N LYS A 117 -36.37 7.69 24.55
CA LYS A 117 -37.19 6.86 25.45
C LYS A 117 -37.48 7.55 26.77
N LYS A 118 -36.47 8.19 27.38
CA LYS A 118 -36.64 8.94 28.63
C LYS A 118 -37.59 10.13 28.48
N ASP A 119 -37.42 10.91 27.41
CA ASP A 119 -38.27 12.06 27.13
C ASP A 119 -39.71 11.64 26.80
N MET A 120 -39.90 10.54 26.05
CA MET A 120 -41.22 9.95 25.76
C MET A 120 -41.92 9.51 27.04
N ALA A 121 -41.25 8.74 27.91
CA ALA A 121 -41.81 8.32 29.20
C ALA A 121 -42.16 9.50 30.11
N LYS A 122 -41.36 10.58 30.07
CA LYS A 122 -41.66 11.80 30.83
C LYS A 122 -42.89 12.52 30.28
N TYR A 123 -43.02 12.63 28.96
CA TYR A 123 -44.19 13.19 28.30
C TYR A 123 -45.47 12.41 28.64
N GLU A 124 -45.46 11.08 28.50
CA GLU A 124 -46.59 10.22 28.85
C GLU A 124 -47.01 10.38 30.31
N LYS A 125 -46.04 10.44 31.23
CA LYS A 125 -46.30 10.65 32.67
C LYS A 125 -46.94 12.01 32.94
N LEU A 126 -46.55 13.07 32.25
CA LEU A 126 -47.13 14.40 32.42
C LEU A 126 -48.54 14.48 31.81
N LYS A 127 -48.73 13.88 30.63
CA LYS A 127 -50.02 13.77 29.96
C LYS A 127 -51.03 13.02 30.83
N ARG A 128 -50.64 11.87 31.40
CA ARG A 128 -51.49 11.10 32.33
C ARG A 128 -51.86 11.87 33.59
N LYS A 129 -51.00 12.79 34.05
CA LYS A 129 -51.25 13.61 35.23
C LYS A 129 -52.07 14.87 34.94
N GLY A 130 -52.44 15.13 33.67
CA GLY A 130 -53.15 16.35 33.27
C GLY A 130 -52.35 17.64 33.51
N LYS A 131 -51.02 17.56 33.68
CA LYS A 131 -50.16 18.71 33.99
C LYS A 131 -49.59 19.38 32.74
N LEU A 132 -50.24 19.22 31.59
CA LEU A 132 -49.76 19.71 30.31
C LEU A 132 -50.79 20.68 29.73
N SER A 133 -50.39 21.95 29.60
CA SER A 133 -51.13 22.96 28.84
C SER A 133 -51.06 22.60 27.34
N PRO A 134 -52.07 22.98 26.53
CA PRO A 134 -52.04 22.77 25.07
C PRO A 134 -50.77 23.30 24.39
N GLU A 135 -50.24 24.44 24.83
CA GLU A 135 -48.99 25.00 24.29
C GLU A 135 -47.76 24.15 24.65
N ASP A 136 -47.70 23.64 25.88
CA ASP A 136 -46.58 22.81 26.34
C ASP A 136 -46.61 21.42 25.70
N GLU A 137 -47.80 20.88 25.40
CA GLU A 137 -47.95 19.67 24.59
C GLU A 137 -47.32 19.83 23.21
N GLY A 138 -47.57 20.96 22.53
CA GLY A 138 -46.93 21.30 21.26
C GLY A 138 -45.40 21.34 21.35
N LYS A 139 -44.84 21.95 22.41
CA LYS A 139 -43.39 22.00 22.65
C LYS A 139 -42.80 20.60 22.85
N TRP A 140 -43.49 19.73 23.58
CA TRP A 140 -43.07 18.35 23.82
C TRP A 140 -43.07 17.52 22.54
N LEU A 141 -44.14 17.60 21.75
CA LEU A 141 -44.24 16.90 20.47
C LEU A 141 -43.12 17.34 19.51
N LYS A 142 -42.89 18.65 19.38
CA LYS A 142 -41.80 19.20 18.55
C LYS A 142 -40.42 18.73 19.02
N LYS A 143 -40.22 18.59 20.33
CA LYS A 143 -38.96 18.06 20.90
C LYS A 143 -38.76 16.58 20.56
N LEU A 144 -39.80 15.76 20.71
CA LEU A 144 -39.75 14.33 20.39
C LEU A 144 -39.53 14.08 18.91
N GLU A 145 -40.21 14.86 18.04
CA GLU A 145 -40.05 14.78 16.59
C GLU A 145 -38.61 15.12 16.17
N LYS A 146 -38.05 16.23 16.67
CA LYS A 146 -36.63 16.56 16.45
C LYS A 146 -35.66 15.46 16.91
N GLN A 147 -35.99 14.74 17.99
CA GLN A 147 -35.16 13.63 18.45
C GLN A 147 -35.29 12.40 17.56
N LYS A 148 -36.50 12.09 17.09
CA LYS A 148 -36.78 11.03 16.14
C LYS A 148 -36.04 11.27 14.82
N GLU A 149 -36.10 12.49 14.30
CA GLU A 149 -35.37 12.89 13.09
C GLU A 149 -33.86 12.71 13.26
N LYS A 150 -33.28 13.13 14.40
CA LYS A 150 -31.85 12.90 14.70
C LYS A 150 -31.47 11.42 14.76
N ILE A 151 -32.35 10.56 15.29
CA ILE A 151 -32.12 9.11 15.32
C ILE A 151 -32.14 8.54 13.90
N VAL A 152 -33.09 8.98 13.07
CA VAL A 152 -33.19 8.57 11.65
C VAL A 152 -31.95 9.00 10.87
N ASN A 153 -31.51 10.26 11.02
CA ASN A 153 -30.31 10.75 10.34
C ASN A 153 -29.06 9.98 10.79
N CYS A 154 -28.88 9.77 12.10
CA CYS A 154 -27.76 8.99 12.63
C CYS A 154 -27.77 7.53 12.13
N PHE A 155 -28.95 6.93 11.99
CA PHE A 155 -29.10 5.58 11.43
C PHE A 155 -28.82 5.52 9.93
N GLN A 156 -29.29 6.51 9.17
CA GLN A 156 -29.02 6.64 7.74
C GLN A 156 -27.52 6.84 7.48
N ASP A 157 -26.87 7.73 8.21
CA ASP A 157 -25.41 7.97 8.14
C ASP A 157 -24.62 6.68 8.41
N GLY A 158 -25.08 5.87 9.38
CA GLY A 158 -24.53 4.54 9.67
C GLY A 158 -24.67 3.56 8.49
N LYS A 159 -25.83 3.51 7.82
CA LYS A 159 -26.07 2.67 6.63
C LYS A 159 -25.25 3.13 5.41
N TYR A 160 -25.17 4.43 5.16
CA TYR A 160 -24.34 4.97 4.07
C TYR A 160 -22.84 4.68 4.31
N ALA A 161 -22.38 4.76 5.56
CA ALA A 161 -21.04 4.35 5.95
C ALA A 161 -20.78 2.84 5.77
N GLN A 162 -21.82 2.00 5.81
CA GLN A 162 -21.71 0.55 5.61
C GLN A 162 -21.76 0.13 4.13
N ARG A 163 -22.49 0.86 3.28
CA ARG A 163 -22.62 0.58 1.83
C ARG A 163 -21.41 1.08 1.03
N SER A 164 -20.90 2.28 1.32
CA SER A 164 -19.62 2.77 0.78
C SER A 164 -18.45 1.84 1.14
N ALA A 165 -18.52 1.29 2.34
CA ALA A 165 -17.60 0.32 2.89
C ALA A 165 -17.59 -1.05 2.20
N SER A 166 -18.73 -1.52 1.69
CA SER A 166 -18.79 -2.78 0.92
C SER A 166 -18.34 -2.54 -0.52
N GLN A 167 -18.76 -1.42 -1.12
CA GLN A 167 -18.35 -1.00 -2.47
C GLN A 167 -16.82 -0.86 -2.59
N GLN A 168 -16.14 -0.23 -1.63
CA GLN A 168 -14.68 -0.13 -1.61
C GLN A 168 -13.94 -1.45 -1.36
N SER A 169 -14.61 -2.47 -0.83
CA SER A 169 -14.05 -3.82 -0.71
C SER A 169 -14.20 -4.56 -2.04
N VAL A 170 -15.36 -4.48 -2.70
CA VAL A 170 -15.63 -5.11 -4.01
C VAL A 170 -14.71 -4.53 -5.09
N VAL A 171 -14.56 -3.20 -5.16
CA VAL A 171 -13.65 -2.55 -6.12
C VAL A 171 -12.19 -2.98 -5.91
N ARG A 172 -11.76 -3.19 -4.65
CA ARG A 172 -10.40 -3.66 -4.35
C ARG A 172 -10.17 -5.14 -4.65
N ILE A 173 -11.21 -5.96 -4.63
CA ILE A 173 -11.15 -7.36 -5.07
C ILE A 173 -11.01 -7.39 -6.59
N PHE A 174 -11.80 -6.60 -7.31
CA PHE A 174 -11.71 -6.49 -8.77
C PHE A 174 -10.38 -5.92 -9.28
N GLN A 175 -9.74 -5.00 -8.56
CA GLN A 175 -8.40 -4.48 -8.91
C GLN A 175 -7.24 -5.44 -8.56
N ARG A 176 -7.53 -6.62 -8.02
CA ARG A 176 -6.53 -7.63 -7.63
C ARG A 176 -6.57 -8.91 -8.49
N ILE A 177 -7.56 -9.02 -9.38
CA ILE A 177 -7.68 -10.04 -10.42
C ILE A 177 -7.06 -9.47 -11.69
#